data_AF-A0A4Q5SDL5-F1
#
_entry.id   AF-A0A4Q5SDL5-F1
#
_cell.length_a   1.000
_cell.length_b   1.000
_cell.length_c   1.000
_cell.angle_alpha   90.00
_cell.angle_beta   90.00
_cell.angle_gamma   90.00
#
_symmetry.space_group_name_H-M   'P 1'
#
loop_
_entity.id
_entity.type
_entity.pdbx_description
1 polymer ?
#
loop_
_entity_poly.entity_id
_entity_poly.type
_entity_poly.pdbx_seq_one_letter_code
_entity_poly.pdbx_strand_id
1 'polypeptide(L)' 'MPELPEVETTVRGLTPALHGQRIARVQLRRPDLRRPMPVDLGQR' A
#
# COMPACT_ATOMS: atom_id res chain seq x y z
N MET A 1 1.68 5.65 -16.07
CA MET A 1 1.97 6.05 -14.68
C MET A 1 0.95 7.11 -14.35
N PRO A 2 0.20 7.02 -13.24
CA PRO A 2 -0.79 8.05 -12.93
C PRO A 2 -0.10 9.40 -12.73
N GLU A 3 -0.78 10.47 -13.08
CA GLU A 3 -0.37 11.84 -12.81
C GLU A 3 -0.77 12.24 -11.38
N LEU A 4 -0.32 13.42 -10.95
CA LEU A 4 -0.55 13.90 -9.59
C LEU A 4 -2.05 14.02 -9.24
N PRO A 5 -2.94 14.52 -10.13
CA PRO A 5 -4.37 14.59 -9.81
C PRO A 5 -5.03 13.23 -9.54
N GLU A 6 -4.67 12.17 -10.27
CA GLU A 6 -5.23 10.84 -9.99
C GLU A 6 -4.68 10.24 -8.69
N VAL A 7 -3.40 10.50 -8.39
CA VAL A 7 -2.79 10.10 -7.13
C VAL A 7 -3.49 10.78 -5.95
N GLU A 8 -3.77 12.08 -6.03
CA GLU A 8 -4.46 12.81 -4.97
C GLU A 8 -5.88 12.28 -4.74
N THR A 9 -6.61 12.01 -5.81
CA THR A 9 -7.97 11.43 -5.74
C THR A 9 -7.93 10.08 -5.01
N THR A 10 -6.96 9.23 -5.35
CA THR A 10 -6.77 7.92 -4.71
C THR A 10 -6.43 8.05 -3.23
N VAL A 11 -5.52 8.96 -2.88
CA VAL A 11 -5.12 9.21 -1.47
C VAL A 11 -6.31 9.71 -0.64
N ARG A 12 -7.06 10.70 -1.14
CA ARG A 12 -8.24 11.24 -0.45
C ARG A 12 -9.32 10.17 -0.27
N GLY A 13 -9.55 9.32 -1.26
CA GLY A 13 -10.53 8.24 -1.19
C GLY A 13 -10.17 7.13 -0.20
N LEU A 14 -8.88 6.82 -0.04
CA LEU A 14 -8.43 5.75 0.87
C LEU A 14 -8.26 6.21 2.32
N THR A 15 -7.99 7.50 2.54
CA THR A 15 -7.72 8.06 3.89
C THR A 15 -8.78 7.67 4.93
N PRO A 16 -10.10 7.78 4.69
CA PRO A 16 -11.12 7.44 5.68
C PRO A 16 -11.10 5.96 6.13
N ALA A 17 -10.68 5.06 5.24
CA ALA A 17 -10.65 3.63 5.52
C ALA A 17 -9.32 3.17 6.16
N LEU A 18 -8.23 3.90 5.93
CA LEU A 18 -6.88 3.46 6.31
C LEU A 18 -6.24 4.28 7.43
N HIS A 19 -6.60 5.56 7.58
CA HIS A 19 -5.94 6.45 8.52
C HIS A 19 -6.19 5.99 9.98
N GLY A 20 -5.11 5.87 10.75
CA GLY A 20 -5.15 5.38 12.14
C GLY A 20 -5.33 3.86 12.29
N GLN A 21 -5.49 3.12 11.19
CA GLN A 21 -5.70 1.67 11.23
C GLN A 21 -4.38 0.89 11.22
N ARG A 22 -4.36 -0.26 11.91
CA ARG A 22 -3.23 -1.18 11.88
C ARG A 22 -3.48 -2.31 10.87
N ILE A 23 -2.57 -2.48 9.93
CA ILE A 23 -2.59 -3.63 9.02
C ILE A 23 -2.23 -4.88 9.82
N ALA A 24 -3.18 -5.81 9.99
CA ALA A 24 -2.99 -7.03 10.76
C ALA A 24 -2.27 -8.14 9.98
N ARG A 25 -2.41 -8.16 8.64
CA ARG A 25 -1.81 -9.18 7.77
C ARG A 25 -1.64 -8.64 6.34
N VAL A 26 -0.55 -9.05 5.68
CA VAL A 26 -0.31 -8.82 4.25
C VAL A 26 -0.09 -10.16 3.56
N GLN A 27 -0.64 -10.34 2.35
CA GLN A 27 -0.37 -11.50 1.49
C GLN A 27 0.14 -11.02 0.13
N LEU A 28 1.36 -11.40 -0.25
CA LEU A 28 1.93 -11.06 -1.54
C LEU A 28 1.58 -12.14 -2.57
N ARG A 29 0.92 -11.74 -3.66
CA ARG A 29 0.56 -12.65 -4.77
C ARG A 29 1.28 -12.31 -6.08
N ARG A 30 2.13 -11.28 -6.06
CA ARG A 30 2.87 -10.80 -7.21
C ARG A 30 4.34 -10.58 -6.84
N PRO A 31 5.28 -11.32 -7.45
CA PRO A 31 6.71 -11.22 -7.11
C PRO A 31 7.44 -10.05 -7.79
N ASP A 32 6.89 -9.49 -8.87
CA ASP A 32 7.54 -8.53 -9.77
C ASP A 32 7.03 -7.08 -9.58
N LEU A 33 6.88 -6.65 -8.33
CA LEU A 33 6.52 -5.26 -8.05
C LEU A 33 7.65 -4.30 -8.48
N ARG A 34 7.28 -3.11 -9.00
CA ARG A 34 8.24 -2.04 -9.37
C ARG A 34 9.22 -1.72 -8.24
N ARG A 35 8.74 -1.80 -7.00
CA ARG A 35 9.57 -1.75 -5.79
C ARG A 35 9.36 -3.06 -5.03
N PRO A 36 10.42 -3.81 -4.72
CA PRO A 36 10.28 -5.03 -3.94
C PRO A 36 9.79 -4.72 -2.52
N MET A 37 9.05 -5.66 -1.93
CA MET A 37 8.70 -5.60 -0.52
C MET A 37 9.93 -5.95 0.35
N PRO A 38 10.02 -5.43 1.59
CA PRO A 38 11.06 -5.84 2.52
C PRO A 38 10.99 -7.34 2.79
N VAL A 39 12.14 -8.01 2.81
CA VAL A 39 12.25 -9.46 3.01
C VAL A 39 11.83 -9.91 4.42
N ASP A 40 11.86 -8.99 5.38
CA ASP A 40 11.56 -9.18 6.79
C ASP A 40 10.19 -8.60 7.22
N LEU A 41 9.37 -8.17 6.26
CA LEU A 41 8.05 -7.62 6.53
C LEU A 41 7.16 -8.65 7.24
N GLY A 42 6.88 -8.42 8.54
CA GLY A 42 6.03 -9.29 9.36
C GLY A 42 6.76 -10.35 10.19
N GLN A 43 8.08 -10.24 10.40
CA GLN A 43 8.85 -11.17 11.25
C GLN A 43 8.75 -10.92 12.78
N ARG A 44 7.64 -10.38 13.29
CA ARG A 44 7.38 -10.23 14.73
C ARG A 44 5.94 -10.55 15.08
#